data_AF-A0A970LYQ6-F1
#
_entry.id   AF-A0A970LYQ6-F1
#
_cell.length_a   1.000
_cell.length_b   1.000
_cell.length_c   1.000
_cell.angle_alpha   90.00
_cell.angle_beta   90.00
_cell.angle_gamma   90.00
#
_symmetry.space_group_name_H-M   'P 1'
#
loop_
_entity.id
_entity.type
_entity.pdbx_description
1 polymer ?
#
loop_
_entity_poly.entity_id
_entity_poly.type
_entity_poly.pdbx_seq_one_letter_code
_entity_poly.pdbx_strand_id
1 'polypeptide(L)'
;METILNIISGGIGGAILVWLFRNWISERLKQSIQHEYSQKLENHKAELNSKVQSVLYEQQLHQLRTSLFFDHQRVAFASILSQLAKTRSKWWEIAGNPEEPFMEPVPLEEYKEFEKLFYEHQLFFDSDCLLAIGLAIKAMTDSLPVYGFDGPPQQRECREPYERLEYVQDRMAQIFQEKIGVASAHQAKYEIALLSLIKFLNSYHFAEIGLPVTGALKLSYRDEAPEAVTKAKQNIGELITKAKEFTEYLSREGYFHEASTMADRCLAILENDQLKLLSNQVAPPDRSPRCCSE
;
A
#
# COMPACT_ATOMS: atom_id res chain seq x y z
N MET A 1 14.24 -94.52 53.32
CA MET A 1 13.35 -93.95 52.29
C MET A 1 12.81 -92.56 52.68
N GLU A 2 13.59 -91.72 53.35
CA GLU A 2 13.13 -90.37 53.76
C GLU A 2 13.92 -89.23 53.09
N THR A 3 15.12 -89.52 52.57
CA THR A 3 15.97 -88.54 51.89
C THR A 3 15.51 -88.23 50.46
N ILE A 4 14.89 -89.19 49.75
CA ILE A 4 14.42 -89.02 48.37
C ILE A 4 13.13 -88.19 48.31
N LEU A 5 12.25 -88.31 49.31
CA LEU A 5 10.99 -87.54 49.42
C LEU A 5 11.25 -86.05 49.72
N ASN A 6 12.27 -85.73 50.52
CA ASN A 6 12.66 -84.34 50.82
C ASN A 6 13.36 -83.63 49.65
N ILE A 7 14.02 -84.37 48.76
CA ILE A 7 14.64 -83.82 47.55
C ILE A 7 13.56 -83.53 46.48
N ILE A 8 12.54 -84.38 46.36
CA ILE A 8 11.43 -84.19 45.42
C ILE A 8 10.50 -83.06 45.90
N SER A 9 10.25 -82.93 47.22
CA SER A 9 9.48 -81.80 47.77
C SER A 9 10.23 -80.46 47.66
N GLY A 10 11.56 -80.46 47.80
CA GLY A 10 12.41 -79.29 47.56
C GLY A 10 12.49 -78.85 46.09
N GLY A 11 12.48 -79.80 45.14
CA GLY A 11 12.54 -79.52 43.70
C GLY A 11 11.27 -78.87 43.14
N ILE A 12 10.09 -79.31 43.60
CA ILE A 12 8.80 -78.74 43.18
C ILE A 12 8.60 -77.34 43.79
N GLY A 13 8.98 -77.15 45.06
CA GLY A 13 8.94 -75.84 45.72
C GLY A 13 9.85 -74.80 45.04
N GLY A 14 11.04 -75.20 44.60
CA GLY A 14 11.96 -74.34 43.85
C GLY A 14 11.41 -73.90 42.50
N ALA A 15 10.76 -74.80 41.74
CA ALA A 15 10.17 -74.48 40.44
C ALA A 15 9.00 -73.48 40.56
N ILE A 16 8.16 -73.62 41.58
CA ILE A 16 7.04 -72.70 41.85
C ILE A 16 7.55 -71.31 42.23
N LEU A 17 8.59 -71.23 43.06
CA LEU A 17 9.21 -69.96 43.44
C LEU A 17 9.85 -69.24 42.24
N VAL A 18 10.58 -69.97 41.38
CA VAL A 18 11.16 -69.41 40.16
C VAL A 18 10.07 -68.94 39.19
N TRP A 19 8.98 -69.69 39.05
CA TRP A 19 7.84 -69.30 38.22
C TRP A 19 7.13 -68.05 38.74
N LEU A 20 6.88 -67.96 40.05
CA LEU A 20 6.30 -66.77 40.69
C LEU A 20 7.21 -65.55 40.55
N PHE A 21 8.52 -65.70 40.76
CA PHE A 21 9.48 -64.61 40.56
C PHE A 21 9.51 -64.14 39.11
N ARG A 22 9.48 -65.07 38.14
CA ARG A 22 9.47 -64.74 36.72
C ARG A 22 8.20 -63.96 36.34
N ASN A 23 7.03 -64.41 36.80
CA ASN A 23 5.78 -63.70 36.56
C ASN A 23 5.75 -62.34 37.26
N TRP A 24 6.20 -62.26 38.50
CA TRP A 24 6.23 -61.01 39.26
C TRP A 24 7.17 -59.98 38.63
N ILE A 25 8.38 -60.39 38.22
CA ILE A 25 9.34 -59.52 37.52
C ILE A 25 8.77 -59.07 36.16
N SER A 26 8.16 -59.98 35.41
CA SER A 26 7.56 -59.67 34.11
C SER A 26 6.42 -58.65 34.25
N GLU A 27 5.54 -58.84 35.23
CA GLU A 27 4.41 -57.93 35.48
C GLU A 27 4.91 -56.54 35.93
N ARG A 28 5.93 -56.49 36.79
CA ARG A 28 6.54 -55.25 37.28
C ARG A 28 7.24 -54.48 36.16
N LEU A 29 8.01 -55.17 35.31
CA LEU A 29 8.64 -54.56 34.14
C LEU A 29 7.58 -54.03 33.17
N LYS A 30 6.53 -54.80 32.90
CA LYS A 30 5.44 -54.39 32.02
C LYS A 30 4.71 -53.17 32.55
N GLN A 31 4.40 -53.12 33.86
CA GLN A 31 3.82 -51.95 34.52
C GLN A 31 4.73 -50.73 34.45
N SER A 32 6.04 -50.90 34.70
CA SER A 32 7.02 -49.80 34.61
C SER A 32 7.11 -49.23 33.20
N ILE A 33 7.20 -50.10 32.20
CA ILE A 33 7.26 -49.72 30.78
C ILE A 33 5.96 -49.02 30.37
N GLN A 34 4.81 -49.57 30.74
CA GLN A 34 3.51 -49.00 30.44
C GLN A 34 3.32 -47.63 31.11
N HIS A 35 3.81 -47.46 32.34
CA HIS A 35 3.79 -46.17 33.02
C HIS A 35 4.65 -45.14 32.28
N GLU A 36 5.88 -45.49 31.91
CA GLU A 36 6.77 -44.60 31.17
C GLU A 36 6.19 -44.20 29.80
N TYR A 37 5.59 -45.14 29.07
CA TYR A 37 4.89 -44.84 27.82
C TYR A 37 3.65 -43.97 28.04
N SER A 38 2.86 -44.22 29.07
CA SER A 38 1.71 -43.37 29.41
C SER A 38 2.15 -41.94 29.74
N GLN A 39 3.24 -41.79 30.49
CA GLN A 39 3.79 -40.49 30.86
C GLN A 39 4.37 -39.75 29.64
N LYS A 40 5.11 -40.44 28.77
CA LYS A 40 5.59 -39.88 27.49
C LYS A 40 4.43 -39.44 26.61
N LEU A 41 3.37 -40.22 26.55
CA LEU A 41 2.19 -39.93 25.74
C LEU A 41 1.40 -38.74 26.29
N GLU A 42 1.24 -38.63 27.60
CA GLU A 42 0.65 -37.45 28.25
C GLU A 42 1.51 -36.20 28.05
N ASN A 43 2.83 -36.31 28.20
CA ASN A 43 3.76 -35.21 27.96
C ASN A 43 3.69 -34.74 26.49
N HIS A 44 3.68 -35.65 25.52
CA HIS A 44 3.53 -35.29 24.11
C HIS A 44 2.16 -34.68 23.80
N LYS A 45 1.08 -35.17 24.43
CA LYS A 45 -0.25 -34.54 24.30
C LYS A 45 -0.27 -33.14 24.89
N ALA A 46 0.33 -32.93 26.05
CA ALA A 46 0.43 -31.62 26.69
C ALA A 46 1.27 -30.65 25.86
N GLU A 47 2.41 -31.12 25.32
CA GLU A 47 3.29 -30.33 24.45
C GLU A 47 2.62 -29.99 23.12
N LEU A 48 1.90 -30.93 22.50
CA LEU A 48 1.13 -30.64 21.28
C LEU A 48 0.01 -29.65 21.55
N ASN A 49 -0.73 -29.82 22.65
CA ASN A 49 -1.82 -28.92 22.99
C ASN A 49 -1.32 -27.50 23.29
N SER A 50 -0.17 -27.36 23.98
CA SER A 50 0.44 -26.05 24.22
C SER A 50 0.92 -25.39 22.92
N LYS A 51 1.54 -26.15 22.00
CA LYS A 51 1.92 -25.66 20.67
C LYS A 51 0.70 -25.22 19.85
N VAL A 52 -0.34 -26.03 19.79
CA VAL A 52 -1.59 -25.68 19.09
C VAL A 52 -2.20 -24.41 19.67
N GLN A 53 -2.27 -24.27 20.99
CA GLN A 53 -2.77 -23.06 21.63
C GLN A 53 -1.91 -21.83 21.31
N SER A 54 -0.59 -21.96 21.31
CA SER A 54 0.31 -20.86 20.95
C SER A 54 0.10 -20.38 19.51
N VAL A 55 -0.04 -21.30 18.56
CA VAL A 55 -0.28 -20.99 17.14
C VAL A 55 -1.64 -20.33 16.95
N LEU A 56 -2.70 -20.84 17.61
CA LEU A 56 -4.03 -20.23 17.55
C LEU A 56 -4.02 -18.81 18.12
N TYR A 57 -3.32 -18.60 19.23
CA TYR A 57 -3.19 -17.28 19.85
C TYR A 57 -2.42 -16.30 18.96
N GLU A 58 -1.30 -16.73 18.36
CA GLU A 58 -0.55 -15.93 17.39
C GLU A 58 -1.40 -15.55 16.17
N GLN A 59 -2.20 -16.49 15.66
CA GLN A 59 -3.11 -16.22 14.55
C GLN A 59 -4.18 -15.19 14.92
N GLN A 60 -4.77 -15.28 16.12
CA GLN A 60 -5.73 -14.29 16.62
C GLN A 60 -5.10 -12.91 16.78
N LEU A 61 -3.88 -12.83 17.32
CA LEU A 61 -3.15 -11.57 17.43
C LEU A 61 -2.84 -10.97 16.05
N HIS A 62 -2.45 -11.80 15.08
CA HIS A 62 -2.20 -11.35 13.72
C HIS A 62 -3.47 -10.78 13.09
N GLN A 63 -4.61 -11.46 13.25
CA GLN A 63 -5.91 -10.99 12.76
C GLN A 63 -6.30 -9.65 13.39
N LEU A 64 -6.15 -9.51 14.71
CA LEU A 64 -6.47 -8.27 15.43
C LEU A 64 -5.57 -7.11 15.00
N ARG A 65 -4.26 -7.34 14.84
CA ARG A 65 -3.33 -6.32 14.35
C ARG A 65 -3.70 -5.85 12.95
N THR A 66 -4.08 -6.80 12.10
CA THR A 66 -4.47 -6.54 10.72
C THR A 66 -5.77 -5.72 10.67
N SER A 67 -6.78 -6.07 11.47
CA SER A 67 -8.04 -5.32 11.52
C SER A 67 -7.82 -3.89 12.05
N LEU A 68 -7.03 -3.74 13.12
CA LEU A 68 -6.71 -2.43 13.68
C LEU A 68 -5.98 -1.54 12.67
N PHE A 69 -5.03 -2.11 11.92
CA PHE A 69 -4.33 -1.40 10.86
C PHE A 69 -5.31 -0.93 9.75
N PHE A 70 -6.20 -1.81 9.29
CA PHE A 70 -7.21 -1.44 8.29
C PHE A 70 -8.17 -0.36 8.78
N ASP A 71 -8.57 -0.41 10.05
CA ASP A 71 -9.43 0.62 10.63
C ASP A 71 -8.73 1.98 10.66
N HIS A 72 -7.46 2.02 11.06
CA HIS A 72 -6.67 3.26 11.00
C HIS A 72 -6.49 3.78 9.57
N GLN A 73 -6.24 2.90 8.59
CA GLN A 73 -6.16 3.31 7.19
C GLN A 73 -7.48 3.94 6.70
N ARG A 74 -8.62 3.32 7.02
CA ARG A 74 -9.94 3.86 6.65
C ARG A 74 -10.19 5.23 7.27
N VAL A 75 -9.84 5.40 8.54
CA VAL A 75 -9.94 6.69 9.24
C VAL A 75 -9.04 7.71 8.58
N ALA A 76 -7.77 7.37 8.30
CA ALA A 76 -6.83 8.26 7.63
C ALA A 76 -7.35 8.75 6.27
N PHE A 77 -7.81 7.84 5.41
CA PHE A 77 -8.36 8.19 4.10
C PHE A 77 -9.61 9.06 4.20
N ALA A 78 -10.53 8.71 5.10
CA ALA A 78 -11.75 9.48 5.32
C ALA A 78 -11.44 10.89 5.84
N SER A 79 -10.50 11.04 6.78
CA SER A 79 -10.08 12.33 7.34
C SER A 79 -9.48 13.23 6.25
N ILE A 80 -8.57 12.71 5.43
CA ILE A 80 -7.96 13.47 4.32
C ILE A 80 -9.01 13.94 3.32
N LEU A 81 -9.88 13.04 2.84
CA LEU A 81 -10.92 13.41 1.88
C LEU A 81 -11.92 14.41 2.45
N SER A 82 -12.30 14.24 3.72
CA SER A 82 -13.24 15.14 4.39
C SER A 82 -12.65 16.53 4.56
N GLN A 83 -11.38 16.63 4.99
CA GLN A 83 -10.69 17.91 5.11
C GLN A 83 -10.46 18.56 3.74
N LEU A 84 -10.17 17.78 2.69
CA LEU A 84 -10.04 18.29 1.33
C LEU A 84 -11.35 18.89 0.82
N ALA A 85 -12.46 18.17 0.98
CA ALA A 85 -13.79 18.63 0.61
C ALA A 85 -14.20 19.90 1.37
N LYS A 86 -13.91 19.96 2.68
CA LYS A 86 -14.13 21.13 3.51
C LYS A 86 -13.30 22.33 3.06
N THR A 87 -12.02 22.10 2.78
CA THR A 87 -11.10 23.14 2.27
C THR A 87 -11.63 23.72 0.98
N ARG A 88 -12.05 22.87 0.04
CA ARG A 88 -12.64 23.28 -1.24
C ARG A 88 -13.93 24.08 -1.05
N SER A 89 -14.85 23.61 -0.22
CA SER A 89 -16.11 24.33 0.07
C SER A 89 -15.83 25.75 0.57
N LYS A 90 -14.94 25.89 1.54
CA LYS A 90 -14.57 27.20 2.09
C LYS A 90 -13.83 28.07 1.10
N TRP A 91 -12.96 27.47 0.28
CA TRP A 91 -12.26 28.19 -0.77
C TRP A 91 -13.24 28.80 -1.77
N TRP A 92 -14.25 28.02 -2.18
CA TRP A 92 -15.34 28.49 -3.04
C TRP A 92 -16.18 29.60 -2.40
N GLU A 93 -16.51 29.46 -1.11
CA GLU A 93 -17.27 30.47 -0.35
C GLU A 93 -16.56 31.83 -0.31
N ILE A 94 -15.23 31.83 -0.20
CA ILE A 94 -14.41 33.05 -0.10
C ILE A 94 -14.14 33.63 -1.48
N ALA A 95 -13.89 32.80 -2.49
CA ALA A 95 -13.57 33.26 -3.84
C ALA A 95 -14.69 34.08 -4.48
N GLY A 96 -15.94 33.88 -4.05
CA GLY A 96 -17.07 34.70 -4.48
C GLY A 96 -17.39 34.54 -5.96
N ASN A 97 -18.54 35.10 -6.34
CA ASN A 97 -19.19 35.13 -7.66
C ASN A 97 -18.41 34.54 -8.88
N PRO A 98 -18.95 33.53 -9.60
CA PRO A 98 -18.28 32.89 -10.76
C PRO A 98 -17.91 33.83 -11.91
N GLU A 99 -18.48 35.03 -11.96
CA GLU A 99 -18.18 36.06 -12.97
C GLU A 99 -16.90 36.86 -12.68
N GLU A 100 -16.37 36.79 -11.46
CA GLU A 100 -15.15 37.50 -11.08
C GLU A 100 -13.90 36.59 -11.20
N PRO A 101 -12.72 37.19 -11.45
CA PRO A 101 -11.46 36.46 -11.39
C PRO A 101 -11.31 35.80 -10.01
N PHE A 102 -11.03 34.50 -10.00
CA PHE A 102 -10.85 33.73 -8.77
C PHE A 102 -9.46 34.07 -8.21
N MET A 103 -9.36 35.12 -7.41
CA MET A 103 -8.07 35.65 -6.92
C MET A 103 -7.74 35.22 -5.50
N GLU A 104 -8.74 34.71 -4.77
CA GLU A 104 -8.56 34.34 -3.37
C GLU A 104 -7.77 33.04 -3.26
N PRO A 105 -6.68 33.03 -2.47
CA PRO A 105 -5.87 31.83 -2.27
C PRO A 105 -6.60 30.80 -1.40
N VAL A 106 -6.04 29.60 -1.31
CA VAL A 106 -6.56 28.58 -0.39
C VAL A 106 -6.65 29.16 1.04
N PRO A 107 -7.77 28.93 1.76
CA PRO A 107 -7.89 29.37 3.14
C PRO A 107 -6.78 28.75 4.00
N LEU A 108 -5.97 29.60 4.62
CA LEU A 108 -4.70 29.18 5.22
C LEU A 108 -4.90 28.21 6.40
N GLU A 109 -5.95 28.42 7.21
CA GLU A 109 -6.22 27.55 8.36
C GLU A 109 -6.67 26.15 7.91
N GLU A 110 -7.40 26.07 6.81
CA GLU A 110 -7.85 24.83 6.18
C GLU A 110 -6.68 24.07 5.58
N TYR A 111 -5.75 24.78 4.92
CA TYR A 111 -4.50 24.21 4.42
C TYR A 111 -3.63 23.66 5.56
N LYS A 112 -3.41 24.42 6.64
CA LYS A 112 -2.63 23.96 7.80
C LYS A 112 -3.23 22.73 8.46
N GLU A 113 -4.55 22.68 8.60
CA GLU A 113 -5.21 21.50 9.17
C GLU A 113 -5.09 20.29 8.23
N PHE A 114 -5.18 20.49 6.91
CA PHE A 114 -4.92 19.44 5.94
C PHE A 114 -3.49 18.91 6.04
N GLU A 115 -2.50 19.79 6.09
CA GLU A 115 -1.09 19.45 6.24
C GLU A 115 -0.82 18.68 7.55
N LYS A 116 -1.42 19.12 8.66
CA LYS A 116 -1.35 18.42 9.94
C LYS A 116 -1.91 16.99 9.85
N LEU A 117 -3.09 16.81 9.27
CA LEU A 117 -3.69 15.48 9.07
C LEU A 117 -2.84 14.60 8.16
N PHE A 118 -2.22 15.18 7.13
CA PHE A 118 -1.29 14.46 6.27
C PHE A 118 -0.11 13.88 7.07
N TYR A 119 0.54 14.69 7.91
CA TYR A 119 1.65 14.21 8.74
C TYR A 119 1.20 13.23 9.83
N GLU A 120 0.04 13.46 10.45
CA GLU A 120 -0.54 12.55 11.46
C GLU A 120 -0.78 11.14 10.90
N HIS A 121 -1.20 11.06 9.63
CA HIS A 121 -1.58 9.80 9.00
C HIS A 121 -0.55 9.28 7.98
N GLN A 122 0.61 9.92 7.87
CA GLN A 122 1.59 9.64 6.81
C GLN A 122 2.01 8.18 6.73
N LEU A 123 2.10 7.49 7.88
CA LEU A 123 2.46 6.07 7.97
C LEU A 123 1.53 5.15 7.17
N PHE A 124 0.29 5.57 6.94
CA PHE A 124 -0.74 4.79 6.26
C PHE A 124 -0.80 5.04 4.76
N PHE A 125 0.02 5.96 4.25
CA PHE A 125 0.05 6.33 2.83
C PHE A 125 1.20 5.64 2.13
N ASP A 126 0.87 4.81 1.15
CA ASP A 126 1.86 4.24 0.24
C ASP A 126 2.22 5.22 -0.89
N SER A 127 3.07 4.78 -1.81
CA SER A 127 3.59 5.62 -2.89
C SER A 127 2.50 6.27 -3.75
N ASP A 128 1.41 5.54 -4.05
CA ASP A 128 0.32 6.06 -4.88
C ASP A 128 -0.44 7.16 -4.12
N CYS A 129 -0.73 6.91 -2.83
CA CYS A 129 -1.38 7.87 -1.95
C CYS A 129 -0.53 9.13 -1.76
N LEU A 130 0.76 8.97 -1.49
CA LEU A 130 1.69 10.09 -1.31
C LEU A 130 1.80 10.94 -2.57
N LEU A 131 1.80 10.32 -3.75
CA LEU A 131 1.78 11.04 -5.02
C LEU A 131 0.50 11.88 -5.18
N ALA A 132 -0.68 11.26 -4.99
CA ALA A 132 -1.95 11.96 -5.16
C ALA A 132 -2.13 13.10 -4.13
N ILE A 133 -1.81 12.84 -2.85
CA ILE A 133 -1.85 13.86 -1.78
C ILE A 133 -0.83 14.96 -2.05
N GLY A 134 0.39 14.62 -2.48
CA GLY A 134 1.42 15.60 -2.83
C GLY A 134 0.97 16.54 -3.95
N LEU A 135 0.24 16.03 -4.94
CA LEU A 135 -0.35 16.84 -5.99
C LEU A 135 -1.46 17.79 -5.46
N ALA A 136 -2.28 17.32 -4.51
CA ALA A 136 -3.28 18.15 -3.84
C ALA A 136 -2.63 19.26 -3.00
N ILE A 137 -1.60 18.93 -2.21
CA ILE A 137 -0.79 19.91 -1.46
C ILE A 137 -0.21 20.93 -2.42
N LYS A 138 0.38 20.47 -3.53
CA LYS A 138 0.97 21.36 -4.52
C LYS A 138 -0.06 22.32 -5.12
N ALA A 139 -1.25 21.84 -5.46
CA ALA A 139 -2.33 22.70 -5.91
C ALA A 139 -2.68 23.78 -4.88
N MET A 140 -2.83 23.41 -3.60
CA MET A 140 -3.06 24.38 -2.52
C MET A 140 -1.92 25.39 -2.39
N THR A 141 -0.66 24.94 -2.39
CA THR A 141 0.50 25.84 -2.26
C THR A 141 0.72 26.74 -3.46
N ASP A 142 0.40 26.28 -4.68
CA ASP A 142 0.54 27.07 -5.91
C ASP A 142 -0.40 28.30 -5.88
N SER A 143 -1.50 28.24 -5.13
CA SER A 143 -2.41 29.37 -4.91
C SER A 143 -1.90 30.41 -3.90
N LEU A 144 -0.94 30.05 -3.03
CA LEU A 144 -0.47 30.95 -1.99
C LEU A 144 0.39 32.08 -2.59
N PRO A 145 0.27 33.32 -2.07
CA PRO A 145 0.90 34.48 -2.68
C PRO A 145 2.45 34.50 -2.63
N VAL A 146 3.09 33.77 -1.69
CA VAL A 146 4.56 33.75 -1.50
C VAL A 146 5.03 32.42 -0.89
N TYR A 147 6.21 31.92 -1.30
CA TYR A 147 6.97 30.94 -0.52
C TYR A 147 7.47 31.61 0.78
N GLY A 148 6.76 31.36 1.89
CA GLY A 148 7.13 31.91 3.21
C GLY A 148 6.63 33.34 3.44
N PHE A 149 5.31 33.48 3.59
CA PHE A 149 4.50 34.49 4.31
C PHE A 149 4.88 36.00 4.38
N ASP A 150 6.01 36.47 3.85
CA ASP A 150 6.59 37.80 4.08
C ASP A 150 6.80 38.63 2.78
N GLY A 151 5.86 38.55 1.83
CA GLY A 151 5.90 39.36 0.61
C GLY A 151 4.54 39.95 0.21
N PRO A 152 4.52 41.01 -0.62
CA PRO A 152 3.26 41.58 -1.09
C PRO A 152 2.50 40.52 -1.89
N PRO A 153 1.17 40.37 -1.67
CA PRO A 153 0.39 39.38 -2.37
C PRO A 153 0.44 39.64 -3.87
N GLN A 154 1.10 38.75 -4.62
CA GLN A 154 0.91 38.71 -6.06
C GLN A 154 -0.53 38.26 -6.29
N GLN A 155 -1.32 39.12 -6.94
CA GLN A 155 -2.62 38.75 -7.49
C GLN A 155 -2.41 37.61 -8.49
N ARG A 156 -2.57 36.38 -8.03
CA ARG A 156 -2.49 35.16 -8.86
C ARG A 156 -3.89 34.65 -9.10
N GLU A 157 -4.17 34.31 -10.35
CA GLU A 157 -5.38 33.57 -10.69
C GLU A 157 -5.32 32.20 -10.01
N CYS A 158 -6.21 31.98 -9.06
CA CYS A 158 -6.28 30.80 -8.21
C CYS A 158 -7.32 29.77 -8.72
N ARG A 159 -7.95 30.03 -9.87
CA ARG A 159 -8.93 29.13 -10.50
C ARG A 159 -8.32 27.77 -10.86
N GLU A 160 -7.20 27.76 -11.59
CA GLU A 160 -6.54 26.51 -11.99
C GLU A 160 -6.12 25.65 -10.79
N PRO A 161 -5.50 26.22 -9.72
CA PRO A 161 -5.23 25.46 -8.50
C PRO A 161 -6.47 24.84 -7.87
N TYR A 162 -7.58 25.58 -7.81
CA TYR A 162 -8.85 25.11 -7.26
C TYR A 162 -9.45 23.96 -8.09
N GLU A 163 -9.55 24.13 -9.41
CA GLU A 163 -10.10 23.11 -10.32
C GLU A 163 -9.23 21.85 -10.36
N ARG A 164 -7.90 22.02 -10.29
CA ARG A 164 -6.96 20.90 -10.14
C ARG A 164 -7.19 20.15 -8.83
N LEU A 165 -7.45 20.86 -7.73
CA LEU A 165 -7.75 20.23 -6.45
C LEU A 165 -9.01 19.36 -6.53
N GLU A 166 -10.06 19.85 -7.18
CA GLU A 166 -11.28 19.09 -7.46
C GLU A 166 -11.00 17.84 -8.29
N TYR A 167 -10.27 17.99 -9.41
CA TYR A 167 -9.90 16.86 -10.25
C TYR A 167 -9.16 15.77 -9.45
N VAL A 168 -8.19 16.19 -8.63
CA VAL A 168 -7.34 15.29 -7.83
C VAL A 168 -8.15 14.61 -6.72
N GLN A 169 -9.06 15.32 -6.07
CA GLN A 169 -9.92 14.77 -5.01
C GLN A 169 -10.68 13.52 -5.47
N ASP A 170 -11.26 13.55 -6.67
CA ASP A 170 -12.01 12.42 -7.22
C ASP A 170 -11.12 11.19 -7.48
N ARG A 171 -9.89 11.41 -7.96
CA ARG A 171 -8.93 10.32 -8.22
C ARG A 171 -8.36 9.78 -6.92
N MET A 172 -8.11 10.64 -5.94
CA MET A 172 -7.73 10.23 -4.58
C MET A 172 -8.78 9.31 -3.97
N ALA A 173 -10.06 9.65 -4.11
CA ALA A 173 -11.14 8.80 -3.60
C ALA A 173 -11.11 7.40 -4.23
N GLN A 174 -10.89 7.31 -5.55
CA GLN A 174 -10.73 6.02 -6.23
C GLN A 174 -9.50 5.26 -5.74
N ILE A 175 -8.35 5.92 -5.62
CA ILE A 175 -7.11 5.31 -5.11
C ILE A 175 -7.32 4.77 -3.69
N PHE A 176 -7.97 5.53 -2.81
CA PHE A 176 -8.26 5.10 -1.45
C PHE A 176 -9.26 3.93 -1.42
N GLN A 177 -10.28 3.93 -2.28
CA GLN A 177 -11.21 2.80 -2.45
C GLN A 177 -10.48 1.51 -2.84
N GLU A 178 -9.44 1.58 -3.68
CA GLU A 178 -8.61 0.41 -4.00
C GLU A 178 -7.86 -0.10 -2.77
N LYS A 179 -7.28 0.79 -1.96
CA LYS A 179 -6.53 0.40 -0.75
C LYS A 179 -7.40 -0.31 0.29
N ILE A 180 -8.70 -0.06 0.30
CA ILE A 180 -9.67 -0.74 1.17
C ILE A 180 -10.40 -1.89 0.46
N GLY A 181 -9.99 -2.27 -0.75
CA GLY A 181 -10.50 -3.44 -1.47
C GLY A 181 -11.87 -3.26 -2.13
N VAL A 182 -12.30 -2.03 -2.42
CA VAL A 182 -13.63 -1.74 -2.98
C VAL A 182 -13.62 -1.76 -4.51
N ALA A 183 -12.70 -1.05 -5.16
CA ALA A 183 -12.66 -0.92 -6.62
C ALA A 183 -11.21 -0.75 -7.11
N SER A 184 -10.92 -1.12 -8.37
CA SER A 184 -9.61 -0.85 -8.97
C SER A 184 -9.47 0.64 -9.29
N ALA A 185 -8.33 1.25 -8.97
CA ALA A 185 -8.02 2.64 -9.26
C ALA A 185 -6.93 2.79 -10.32
N HIS A 186 -6.76 1.80 -11.20
CA HIS A 186 -5.72 1.82 -12.23
C HIS A 186 -5.75 3.10 -13.08
N GLN A 187 -6.93 3.48 -13.59
CA GLN A 187 -7.10 4.71 -14.37
C GLN A 187 -6.78 5.97 -13.53
N ALA A 188 -7.22 6.01 -12.27
CA ALA A 188 -6.96 7.15 -11.38
C ALA A 188 -5.46 7.33 -11.10
N LYS A 189 -4.73 6.23 -10.82
CA LYS A 189 -3.28 6.26 -10.63
C LYS A 189 -2.55 6.74 -11.87
N TYR A 190 -2.96 6.22 -13.04
CA TYR A 190 -2.40 6.61 -14.32
C TYR A 190 -2.62 8.11 -14.60
N GLU A 191 -3.84 8.61 -14.42
CA GLU A 191 -4.17 10.03 -14.60
C GLU A 191 -3.42 10.95 -13.64
N ILE A 192 -3.29 10.55 -12.36
CA ILE A 192 -2.50 11.29 -11.37
C ILE A 192 -1.03 11.34 -11.78
N ALA A 193 -0.45 10.22 -12.23
CA ALA A 193 0.94 10.20 -12.68
C ALA A 193 1.16 11.09 -13.90
N LEU A 194 0.25 11.05 -14.88
CA LEU A 194 0.29 11.94 -16.05
C LEU A 194 0.23 13.41 -15.65
N LEU A 195 -0.77 13.78 -14.83
CA LEU A 195 -1.00 15.15 -14.40
C LEU A 195 0.19 15.69 -13.60
N SER A 196 0.67 14.90 -12.64
CA SER A 196 1.85 15.23 -11.85
C SER A 196 3.03 15.49 -12.76
N LEU A 197 3.36 14.55 -13.64
CA LEU A 197 4.57 14.64 -14.46
C LEU A 197 4.53 15.81 -15.45
N ILE A 198 3.42 16.02 -16.16
CA ILE A 198 3.32 17.12 -17.13
C ILE A 198 3.36 18.49 -16.43
N LYS A 199 2.68 18.65 -15.28
CA LYS A 199 2.73 19.89 -14.50
C LYS A 199 4.14 20.10 -13.92
N PHE A 200 4.79 19.04 -13.46
CA PHE A 200 6.13 19.10 -12.92
C PHE A 200 7.15 19.60 -13.95
N LEU A 201 7.19 18.98 -15.13
CA LEU A 201 8.11 19.38 -16.20
C LEU A 201 7.84 20.79 -16.75
N ASN A 202 6.60 21.28 -16.67
CA ASN A 202 6.27 22.67 -17.02
C ASN A 202 6.61 23.68 -15.90
N SER A 203 6.90 23.23 -14.68
CA SER A 203 7.19 24.11 -13.53
C SER A 203 8.69 24.41 -13.33
N TYR A 204 9.57 23.53 -13.80
CA TYR A 204 11.02 23.73 -13.72
C TYR A 204 11.58 24.47 -14.93
N HIS A 205 12.66 25.21 -14.69
CA HIS A 205 13.34 26.04 -15.69
C HIS A 205 14.82 25.64 -15.76
N PHE A 206 15.09 24.60 -16.54
CA PHE A 206 16.44 24.07 -16.79
C PHE A 206 16.70 24.11 -18.30
N ALA A 207 17.41 25.14 -18.75
CA ALA A 207 17.64 25.38 -20.17
C ALA A 207 18.46 24.26 -20.83
N GLU A 208 19.34 23.61 -20.06
CA GLU A 208 20.26 22.54 -20.47
C GLU A 208 19.52 21.32 -21.02
N ILE A 209 18.34 21.04 -20.48
CA ILE A 209 17.48 19.90 -20.85
C ILE A 209 16.17 20.34 -21.54
N GLY A 210 16.05 21.63 -21.84
CA GLY A 210 14.89 22.20 -22.52
C GLY A 210 13.62 22.23 -21.66
N LEU A 211 13.75 22.56 -20.38
CA LEU A 211 12.62 22.81 -19.48
C LEU A 211 12.40 24.33 -19.26
N PRO A 212 11.14 24.81 -19.20
CA PRO A 212 9.89 24.04 -19.25
C PRO A 212 9.64 23.43 -20.63
N VAL A 213 8.95 22.29 -20.67
CA VAL A 213 8.67 21.59 -21.93
C VAL A 213 7.94 22.49 -22.93
N THR A 214 8.29 22.32 -24.21
CA THR A 214 7.73 23.11 -25.32
C THR A 214 6.89 22.23 -26.24
N GLY A 215 6.31 22.80 -27.30
CA GLY A 215 5.55 22.04 -28.29
C GLY A 215 4.27 21.41 -27.73
N ALA A 216 4.06 20.12 -27.99
CA ALA A 216 2.83 19.40 -27.70
C ALA A 216 2.60 19.16 -26.18
N LEU A 217 3.66 19.19 -25.37
CA LEU A 217 3.61 19.02 -23.92
C LEU A 217 3.53 20.35 -23.15
N LYS A 218 3.63 21.48 -23.85
CA LYS A 218 3.55 22.80 -23.21
C LYS A 218 2.15 23.04 -22.66
N LEU A 219 2.09 23.39 -21.38
CA LEU A 219 0.84 23.81 -20.76
C LEU A 219 0.59 25.30 -20.96
N SER A 220 -0.65 25.63 -21.30
CA SER A 220 -1.21 26.98 -21.33
C SER A 220 -1.86 27.30 -19.99
N TYR A 221 -2.08 28.59 -19.72
CA TYR A 221 -2.80 29.05 -18.53
C TYR A 221 -4.27 28.61 -18.50
N ARG A 222 -4.81 28.14 -19.64
CA ARG A 222 -6.18 27.62 -19.77
C ARG A 222 -6.25 26.09 -19.72
N ASP A 223 -5.11 25.41 -19.59
CA ASP A 223 -5.12 23.95 -19.51
C ASP A 223 -5.45 23.52 -18.09
N GLU A 224 -6.73 23.24 -17.88
CA GLU A 224 -7.21 22.61 -16.66
C GLU A 224 -6.66 21.17 -16.55
N ALA A 225 -6.90 20.54 -15.40
CA ALA A 225 -6.35 19.22 -15.11
C ALA A 225 -6.74 18.14 -16.15
N PRO A 226 -8.01 18.03 -16.61
CA PRO A 226 -8.40 17.06 -17.64
C PRO A 226 -7.68 17.26 -18.99
N GLU A 227 -7.49 18.51 -19.43
CA GLU A 227 -6.82 18.86 -20.67
C GLU A 227 -5.34 18.54 -20.58
N ALA A 228 -4.70 18.86 -19.46
CA ALA A 228 -3.31 18.52 -19.19
C ALA A 228 -3.08 17.00 -19.25
N VAL A 229 -3.97 16.21 -18.63
CA VAL A 229 -3.95 14.74 -18.71
C VAL A 229 -4.14 14.26 -20.15
N THR A 230 -5.07 14.86 -20.89
CA THR A 230 -5.32 14.50 -22.30
C THR A 230 -4.11 14.75 -23.17
N LYS A 231 -3.46 15.91 -23.04
CA LYS A 231 -2.22 16.26 -23.75
C LYS A 231 -1.09 15.30 -23.39
N ALA A 232 -0.92 15.00 -22.10
CA ALA A 232 0.06 14.04 -21.60
C ALA A 232 -0.16 12.64 -22.19
N LYS A 233 -1.41 12.18 -22.24
CA LYS A 233 -1.79 10.87 -22.79
C LYS A 233 -1.53 10.78 -24.30
N GLN A 234 -1.86 11.83 -25.05
CA GLN A 234 -1.63 11.88 -26.51
C GLN A 234 -0.14 11.89 -26.86
N ASN A 235 0.72 12.42 -26.00
CA ASN A 235 2.16 12.58 -26.22
C ASN A 235 2.99 11.81 -25.19
N ILE A 236 2.50 10.65 -24.74
CA ILE A 236 3.08 9.89 -23.62
C ILE A 236 4.53 9.48 -23.84
N GLY A 237 4.91 9.12 -25.07
CA GLY A 237 6.29 8.74 -25.40
C GLY A 237 7.27 9.90 -25.23
N GLU A 238 6.87 11.10 -25.67
CA GLU A 238 7.67 12.32 -25.48
C GLU A 238 7.75 12.69 -23.99
N LEU A 239 6.63 12.57 -23.26
CA LEU A 239 6.57 12.85 -21.82
C LEU A 239 7.51 11.94 -21.02
N ILE A 240 7.48 10.63 -21.27
CA ILE A 240 8.36 9.65 -20.60
C ILE A 240 9.83 9.93 -20.95
N THR A 241 10.13 10.23 -22.21
CA THR A 241 11.50 10.55 -22.64
C THR A 241 12.02 11.78 -21.91
N LYS A 242 11.22 12.85 -21.85
CA LYS A 242 11.59 14.09 -21.15
C LYS A 242 11.72 13.89 -19.64
N ALA A 243 10.88 13.06 -19.05
CA ALA A 243 10.98 12.71 -17.64
C ALA A 243 12.27 11.94 -17.31
N LYS A 244 12.74 11.06 -18.19
CA LYS A 244 14.01 10.34 -18.03
C LYS A 244 15.22 11.26 -18.17
N GLU A 245 15.21 12.16 -19.17
CA GLU A 245 16.25 13.19 -19.31
C GLU A 245 16.33 14.06 -18.05
N PHE A 246 15.16 14.40 -17.50
CA PHE A 246 15.05 15.18 -16.28
C PHE A 246 15.58 14.44 -15.05
N THR A 247 15.20 13.18 -14.82
CA THR A 247 15.73 12.39 -13.68
C THR A 247 17.23 12.17 -13.79
N GLU A 248 17.74 11.91 -15.00
CA GLU A 248 19.18 11.80 -15.25
C GLU A 248 19.90 13.11 -14.91
N TYR A 249 19.36 14.25 -15.33
CA TYR A 249 19.91 15.57 -14.98
C TYR A 249 19.94 15.79 -13.47
N LEU A 250 18.82 15.55 -12.76
CA LEU A 250 18.75 15.72 -11.31
C LEU A 250 19.72 14.81 -10.55
N SER A 251 19.96 13.59 -11.05
CA SER A 251 20.90 12.65 -10.44
C SER A 251 22.35 13.15 -10.48
N ARG A 252 22.70 13.98 -11.47
CA ARG A 252 24.02 14.60 -11.62
C ARG A 252 24.19 15.82 -10.73
N GLU A 253 23.14 16.64 -10.60
CA GLU A 253 23.15 17.86 -9.78
C GLU A 253 23.11 17.57 -8.28
N GLY A 254 22.43 16.51 -7.84
CA GLY A 254 22.53 15.99 -6.46
C GLY A 254 21.75 16.74 -5.37
N TYR A 255 21.04 17.83 -5.69
CA TYR A 255 20.32 18.65 -4.69
C TYR A 255 18.78 18.52 -4.71
N PHE A 256 18.20 17.90 -5.75
CA PHE A 256 16.75 17.89 -5.98
C PHE A 256 16.09 16.53 -5.69
N HIS A 257 16.33 15.99 -4.49
CA HIS A 257 15.88 14.64 -4.14
C HIS A 257 14.36 14.44 -4.21
N GLU A 258 13.58 15.43 -3.77
CA GLU A 258 12.12 15.38 -3.83
C GLU A 258 11.62 15.31 -5.28
N ALA A 259 12.23 16.12 -6.15
CA ALA A 259 11.89 16.18 -7.56
C ALA A 259 12.25 14.90 -8.32
N SER A 260 13.42 14.31 -8.02
CA SER A 260 13.82 13.02 -8.56
C SER A 260 12.86 11.92 -8.10
N THR A 261 12.60 11.84 -6.80
CA THR A 261 11.71 10.84 -6.21
C THR A 261 10.31 10.92 -6.81
N MET A 262 9.81 12.13 -7.05
CA MET A 262 8.54 12.35 -7.73
C MET A 262 8.58 11.74 -9.14
N ALA A 263 9.51 12.20 -9.98
CA ALA A 263 9.58 11.77 -11.37
C ALA A 263 9.76 10.24 -11.50
N ASP A 264 10.56 9.62 -10.63
CA ASP A 264 10.75 8.17 -10.58
C ASP A 264 9.45 7.42 -10.25
N ARG A 265 8.66 7.91 -9.28
CA ARG A 265 7.35 7.33 -8.95
C ARG A 265 6.37 7.41 -10.11
N CYS A 266 6.32 8.56 -10.80
CA CYS A 266 5.49 8.71 -11.99
C CYS A 266 5.91 7.75 -13.10
N LEU A 267 7.21 7.68 -13.40
CA LEU A 267 7.75 6.77 -14.42
C LEU A 267 7.39 5.31 -14.11
N ALA A 268 7.54 4.87 -12.86
CA ALA A 268 7.19 3.52 -12.45
C ALA A 268 5.71 3.18 -12.71
N ILE A 269 4.78 4.12 -12.47
CA ILE A 269 3.35 3.92 -12.77
C ILE A 269 3.12 3.85 -14.28
N LEU A 270 3.68 4.81 -15.03
CA LEU A 270 3.42 4.94 -16.47
C LEU A 270 4.03 3.80 -17.29
N GLU A 271 5.23 3.31 -16.94
CA GLU A 271 5.90 2.22 -17.64
C GLU A 271 5.21 0.87 -17.39
N ASN A 272 4.77 0.62 -16.16
CA ASN A 272 4.01 -0.59 -15.81
C ASN A 272 2.71 -0.71 -16.63
N ASP A 273 2.06 0.42 -16.89
CA ASP A 273 0.85 0.47 -17.72
C ASP A 273 1.15 0.24 -19.20
N GLN A 274 2.23 0.81 -19.74
CA GLN A 274 2.64 0.53 -21.12
C GLN A 274 2.99 -0.95 -21.33
N LEU A 275 3.68 -1.57 -20.37
CA LEU A 275 4.00 -3.00 -20.43
C LEU A 275 2.75 -3.89 -20.42
N LYS A 276 1.73 -3.54 -19.63
CA LYS A 276 0.43 -4.24 -19.62
C LYS A 276 -0.34 -4.09 -20.93
N LEU A 277 -0.28 -2.91 -21.55
CA LEU A 277 -0.92 -2.68 -22.85
C LEU A 277 -0.23 -3.49 -23.96
N LEU A 278 1.10 -3.59 -23.92
CA LEU A 278 1.87 -4.40 -24.86
C LEU A 278 1.66 -5.91 -24.65
N SER A 279 1.57 -6.39 -23.41
CA SER A 279 1.32 -7.82 -23.14
C SER A 279 -0.08 -8.26 -23.56
N ASN A 280 -1.09 -7.39 -23.42
CA ASN A 280 -2.46 -7.67 -23.85
C ASN A 280 -2.64 -7.69 -25.39
N GLN A 281 -1.73 -7.07 -26.15
CA GLN A 281 -1.74 -7.12 -27.62
C GLN A 281 -1.08 -8.40 -28.19
N VAL A 282 -0.31 -9.13 -27.39
CA VAL A 282 0.40 -10.36 -27.80
C VAL A 282 -0.37 -11.63 -27.45
N ALA A 283 -1.47 -11.53 -26.68
CA ALA A 283 -2.34 -12.68 -26.41
C ALA A 283 -3.04 -13.12 -27.72
N PRO A 284 -2.80 -14.35 -28.23
CA PRO A 284 -3.46 -14.82 -29.44
C PRO A 284 -4.97 -14.92 -29.18
N PRO A 285 -5.83 -14.61 -30.17
CA PRO A 285 -7.26 -14.76 -30.02
C PRO A 285 -7.56 -16.22 -29.66
N ASP A 286 -8.23 -16.39 -28.54
CA ASP A 286 -8.69 -17.65 -27.98
C ASP A 286 -9.36 -18.47 -29.10
N ARG A 287 -8.72 -19.58 -29.48
CA ARG A 287 -9.31 -20.56 -30.38
C ARG A 287 -10.37 -21.28 -29.58
N SER A 288 -11.58 -20.74 -29.59
CA SER A 288 -12.75 -21.43 -29.10
C SER A 288 -12.81 -22.84 -29.73
N PRO A 289 -13.03 -23.90 -28.93
CA PRO A 289 -13.13 -25.24 -29.46
C PRO A 289 -14.40 -25.31 -30.33
N ARG A 290 -14.23 -25.60 -31.62
CA ARG A 290 -15.34 -25.97 -32.49
C ARG A 290 -16.00 -27.20 -31.88
N CYS A 291 -17.23 -27.02 -31.39
CA CYS A 291 -18.11 -28.13 -31.09
C CYS A 291 -18.27 -28.96 -32.36
N CYS A 292 -17.81 -30.21 -32.31
CA CYS A 292 -18.25 -31.24 -33.22
C CYS A 292 -19.75 -31.48 -32.93
N SER A 293 -20.60 -31.18 -33.89
CA SER A 293 -21.96 -31.72 -33.93
C SER A 293 -22.02 -32.79 -35.00
N GLU A 294 -22.32 -34.01 -34.55
CA GLU A 294 -22.76 -35.17 -35.34
C GLU A 294 -24.04 -34.87 -36.13
#